data_AF-A0A7V3PTD5-F1
#
_entry.id   AF-A0A7V3PTD5-F1
#
_cell.length_a   1.000
_cell.length_b   1.000
_cell.length_c   1.000
_cell.angle_alpha   90.00
_cell.angle_beta   90.00
_cell.angle_gamma   90.00
#
_symmetry.space_group_name_H-M   'P 1'
#
loop_
_entity.id
_entity.type
_entity.pdbx_description
1 polymer ?
#
loop_
_entity_poly.entity_id
_entity_poly.type
_entity_poly.pdbx_seq_one_letter_code
_entity_poly.pdbx_strand_id
1 'polypeptide(L)'
;MPGKKKTKLQGLTALGAKLKELRLAANISQMKLAELLGLNPTHGYKYILRLEKGLVPNPTLRTITGYLKACNAGWQDIADILAQIDLTPSPEPKAKTQPLLVAPYQPGAKASLQDRTGIQIGIEKSRISKEKFWQLVQKAIDHAYLELRPLNLSPNHRRAVLTFIRSVCLTIINSQPENLNTRLERLINLWVNQGLDKNLLVRLQNSCLKIFAAEETVSTLLHRQ
;
A
#
# COMPACT_ATOMS: atom_id res chain seq x y z
N MET A 1 -3.67 15.60 -19.64
CA MET A 1 -4.88 15.54 -18.79
C MET A 1 -4.75 16.57 -17.68
N PRO A 2 -5.68 17.52 -17.54
CA PRO A 2 -5.63 18.52 -16.47
C PRO A 2 -5.79 17.83 -15.11
N GLY A 3 -4.89 18.13 -14.16
CA GLY A 3 -4.94 17.54 -12.82
C GLY A 3 -6.20 17.97 -12.07
N LYS A 4 -6.90 17.03 -11.42
CA LYS A 4 -8.08 17.32 -10.59
C LYS A 4 -7.71 18.34 -9.51
N LYS A 5 -8.37 19.51 -9.52
CA LYS A 5 -8.22 20.53 -8.47
C LYS A 5 -8.64 19.93 -7.13
N LYS A 6 -7.79 20.06 -6.10
CA LYS A 6 -8.11 19.57 -4.74
C LYS A 6 -9.15 20.51 -4.13
N THR A 7 -10.31 20.00 -3.76
CA THR A 7 -11.29 20.74 -2.95
C THR A 7 -10.87 20.74 -1.48
N LYS A 8 -11.15 21.82 -0.76
CA LYS A 8 -10.95 21.91 0.69
C LYS A 8 -12.28 22.26 1.36
N LEU A 9 -12.62 21.48 2.38
CA LEU A 9 -13.74 21.79 3.27
C LEU A 9 -13.32 22.91 4.22
N GLN A 10 -14.13 23.97 4.31
CA GLN A 10 -14.03 25.00 5.35
C GLN A 10 -14.97 24.66 6.51
N GLY A 11 -14.83 25.34 7.65
CA GLY A 11 -15.69 25.11 8.82
C GLY A 11 -15.35 23.87 9.68
N LEU A 12 -14.35 23.07 9.29
CA LEU A 12 -13.95 21.88 10.07
C LEU A 12 -13.45 22.19 11.48
N THR A 13 -12.98 23.42 11.73
CA THR A 13 -12.55 23.87 13.05
C THR A 13 -13.72 23.95 14.03
N ALA A 14 -14.88 24.43 13.59
CA ALA A 14 -16.10 24.47 14.40
C ALA A 14 -16.58 23.04 14.71
N LEU A 15 -16.57 22.15 13.71
CA LEU A 15 -16.89 20.74 13.90
C LEU A 15 -15.96 20.08 14.92
N GLY A 16 -14.65 20.29 14.79
CA GLY A 16 -13.66 19.76 15.71
C GLY A 16 -13.87 20.24 17.16
N ALA A 17 -14.18 21.53 17.34
CA ALA A 17 -14.46 22.11 18.65
C ALA A 17 -15.70 21.46 19.29
N LYS A 18 -16.79 21.29 18.54
CA LYS A 18 -18.00 20.63 19.05
C LYS A 18 -17.78 19.17 19.41
N LEU A 19 -17.05 18.42 18.57
CA LEU A 19 -16.69 17.04 18.90
C LEU A 19 -15.89 16.96 20.21
N LYS A 20 -14.96 17.91 20.43
CA LYS A 20 -14.21 18.01 21.69
C LYS A 20 -15.14 18.28 22.88
N GLU A 21 -16.11 19.18 22.75
CA GLU A 21 -17.12 19.44 23.79
C GLU A 21 -17.91 18.18 24.14
N LEU A 22 -18.42 17.46 23.14
CA LEU A 22 -19.15 16.20 23.33
C LEU A 22 -18.31 15.15 24.05
N ARG A 23 -17.03 15.02 23.68
CA ARG A 23 -16.12 14.09 24.35
C ARG A 23 -15.89 14.46 25.82
N LEU A 24 -15.71 15.76 26.10
CA LEU A 24 -15.53 16.24 27.47
C LEU A 24 -16.79 16.05 28.30
N ALA A 25 -17.98 16.29 27.74
CA ALA A 25 -19.27 16.02 28.39
C ALA A 25 -19.46 14.53 28.73
N ALA A 26 -18.96 13.63 27.87
CA ALA A 26 -18.96 12.19 28.11
C ALA A 26 -17.85 11.72 29.08
N ASN A 27 -16.98 12.61 29.56
CA ASN A 27 -15.81 12.28 30.40
C ASN A 27 -14.85 11.24 29.80
N ILE A 28 -14.67 11.24 28.47
CA ILE A 28 -13.82 10.27 27.77
C ILE A 28 -12.46 10.89 27.44
N SER A 29 -11.37 10.21 27.77
CA SER A 29 -10.02 10.65 27.34
C SER A 29 -9.79 10.38 25.85
N GLN A 30 -8.94 11.17 25.18
CA GLN A 30 -8.64 10.97 23.76
C GLN A 30 -8.06 9.57 23.47
N MET A 31 -7.30 9.00 24.40
CA MET A 31 -6.77 7.64 24.29
C MET A 31 -7.88 6.59 24.35
N LYS A 32 -8.82 6.75 25.30
CA LYS A 32 -9.95 5.83 25.43
C LYS A 32 -10.86 5.91 24.21
N LEU A 33 -11.08 7.10 23.66
CA LEU A 33 -11.84 7.27 22.44
C LEU A 33 -11.17 6.60 21.24
N ALA A 34 -9.84 6.69 21.11
CA ALA A 34 -9.10 5.99 20.08
C ALA A 34 -9.28 4.47 20.18
N GLU A 35 -9.22 3.92 21.39
CA GLU A 35 -9.48 2.50 21.66
C GLU A 35 -10.89 2.08 21.24
N LEU A 36 -11.93 2.85 21.62
CA LEU A 36 -13.33 2.60 21.26
C LEU A 36 -13.58 2.62 19.74
N LEU A 37 -12.77 3.39 19.00
CA LEU A 37 -12.82 3.47 17.54
C LEU A 37 -12.04 2.34 16.84
N GLY A 38 -11.41 1.43 17.59
CA GLY A 38 -10.55 0.38 17.04
C GLY A 38 -9.23 0.92 16.48
N LEU A 39 -8.80 2.11 16.92
CA LEU A 39 -7.48 2.66 16.62
C LEU A 39 -6.49 2.22 17.71
N ASN A 40 -5.21 2.11 17.37
CA ASN A 40 -4.17 1.84 18.35
C ASN A 40 -4.13 2.99 19.38
N PRO A 41 -4.29 2.76 20.70
CA PRO A 41 -4.36 3.84 21.70
C PRO A 41 -3.11 4.74 21.74
N THR A 42 -1.92 4.16 21.50
CA THR A 42 -0.63 4.86 21.55
C THR A 42 -0.41 5.83 20.38
N HIS A 43 -1.06 5.59 19.23
CA HIS A 43 -0.88 6.42 18.03
C HIS A 43 -2.18 7.08 17.56
N GLY A 44 -3.31 6.46 17.82
CA GLY A 44 -4.66 6.89 17.43
C GLY A 44 -5.09 8.16 18.12
N TYR A 45 -4.66 8.43 19.36
CA TYR A 45 -4.96 9.68 20.05
C TYR A 45 -4.50 10.91 19.27
N LYS A 46 -3.39 10.82 18.49
CA LYS A 46 -2.92 11.91 17.63
C LYS A 46 -3.89 12.21 16.49
N TYR A 47 -4.55 11.19 15.97
CA TYR A 47 -5.60 11.37 14.96
C TYR A 47 -6.82 12.05 15.56
N ILE A 48 -7.25 11.62 16.77
CA ILE A 48 -8.34 12.27 17.52
C ILE A 48 -8.02 13.74 17.82
N LEU A 49 -6.81 14.03 18.29
CA LEU A 49 -6.35 15.39 18.54
C LEU A 49 -6.41 16.27 17.29
N ARG A 50 -6.01 15.73 16.12
CA ARG A 50 -6.09 16.46 14.85
C ARG A 50 -7.54 16.65 14.40
N LEU A 51 -8.40 15.67 14.64
CA LEU A 51 -9.83 15.74 14.34
C LEU A 51 -10.50 16.85 15.15
N GLU A 52 -10.26 16.89 16.47
CA GLU A 52 -10.77 17.93 17.37
C GLU A 52 -10.25 19.34 17.03
N LYS A 53 -9.08 19.45 16.38
CA LYS A 53 -8.55 20.72 15.88
C LYS A 53 -9.07 21.10 14.49
N GLY A 54 -9.88 20.27 13.85
CA GLY A 54 -10.31 20.48 12.45
C GLY A 54 -9.18 20.34 11.42
N LEU A 55 -8.07 19.67 11.78
CA LEU A 55 -6.89 19.51 10.92
C LEU A 55 -6.92 18.22 10.07
N VAL A 56 -8.01 17.47 10.15
CA VAL A 56 -8.27 16.30 9.31
C VAL A 56 -9.13 16.79 8.14
N PRO A 57 -8.59 16.89 6.92
CA PRO A 57 -9.25 17.61 5.83
C PRO A 57 -10.51 16.91 5.31
N ASN A 58 -10.55 15.57 5.38
CA ASN A 58 -11.69 14.75 4.93
C ASN A 58 -11.92 13.65 5.98
N PRO A 59 -12.55 13.97 7.12
CA PRO A 59 -12.92 12.95 8.08
C PRO A 59 -13.94 12.00 7.44
N THR A 60 -13.76 10.69 7.61
CA THR A 60 -14.70 9.72 7.04
C THR A 60 -16.01 9.73 7.85
N LEU A 61 -17.14 9.45 7.20
CA LEU A 61 -18.43 9.33 7.90
C LEU A 61 -18.35 8.30 9.04
N ARG A 62 -17.70 7.17 8.79
CA ARG A 62 -17.43 6.13 9.80
C ARG A 62 -16.73 6.69 11.03
N THR A 63 -15.74 7.56 10.85
CA THR A 63 -15.03 8.21 11.96
C THR A 63 -15.97 9.08 12.77
N ILE A 64 -16.77 9.93 12.11
CA ILE A 64 -17.68 10.86 12.79
C ILE A 64 -18.77 10.07 13.54
N THR A 65 -19.42 9.11 12.89
CA THR A 65 -20.44 8.27 13.53
C THR A 65 -19.88 7.47 14.69
N GLY A 66 -18.69 6.89 14.54
CA GLY A 66 -18.02 6.18 15.63
C GLY A 66 -17.70 7.10 16.80
N TYR A 67 -17.27 8.34 16.54
CA TYR A 67 -16.97 9.34 17.56
C TYR A 67 -18.22 9.68 18.36
N LEU A 68 -19.32 10.01 17.67
CA LEU A 68 -20.60 10.34 18.29
C LEU A 68 -21.14 9.17 19.12
N LYS A 69 -21.13 7.96 18.56
CA LYS A 69 -21.55 6.74 19.27
C LYS A 69 -20.73 6.51 20.54
N ALA A 70 -19.41 6.70 20.47
CA ALA A 70 -18.54 6.53 21.63
C ALA A 70 -18.80 7.58 22.73
N CYS A 71 -19.23 8.79 22.36
CA CYS A 71 -19.59 9.86 23.29
C CYS A 71 -21.09 9.84 23.68
N ASN A 72 -21.84 8.82 23.27
CA ASN A 72 -23.29 8.72 23.44
C ASN A 72 -24.07 9.95 22.92
N ALA A 73 -23.59 10.53 21.81
CA ALA A 73 -24.17 11.68 21.13
C ALA A 73 -24.84 11.28 19.81
N GLY A 74 -25.78 12.10 19.34
CA GLY A 74 -26.51 11.94 18.09
C GLY A 74 -26.03 12.88 16.99
N TRP A 75 -26.60 12.73 15.79
CA TRP A 75 -26.35 13.66 14.67
C TRP A 75 -26.95 15.05 14.91
N GLN A 76 -28.00 15.11 15.71
CA GLN A 76 -28.69 16.34 16.08
C GLN A 76 -27.75 17.30 16.83
N ASP A 77 -26.81 16.76 17.62
CA ASP A 77 -25.87 17.54 18.43
C ASP A 77 -24.81 18.29 17.59
N ILE A 78 -24.70 17.97 16.30
CA ILE A 78 -23.73 18.61 15.38
C ILE A 78 -24.38 19.14 14.09
N ALA A 79 -25.71 19.04 13.96
CA ALA A 79 -26.41 19.35 12.71
C ALA A 79 -26.30 20.83 12.32
N ASP A 80 -26.33 21.72 13.31
CA ASP A 80 -26.13 23.16 13.19
C ASP A 80 -24.77 23.51 12.58
N ILE A 81 -23.72 22.79 12.96
CA ILE A 81 -22.36 23.03 12.47
C ILE A 81 -22.14 22.40 11.10
N LEU A 82 -22.75 21.24 10.83
CA LEU A 82 -22.67 20.62 9.51
C LEU A 82 -23.24 21.52 8.42
N ALA A 83 -24.27 22.30 8.73
CA ALA A 83 -24.85 23.29 7.80
C ALA A 83 -23.89 24.44 7.44
N GLN A 84 -22.82 24.65 8.21
CA GLN A 84 -21.81 25.70 7.99
C GLN A 84 -20.58 25.22 7.21
N ILE A 85 -20.52 23.94 6.86
CA ILE A 85 -19.37 23.34 6.16
C ILE A 85 -19.52 23.55 4.66
N ASP A 86 -18.74 24.50 4.14
CA ASP A 86 -18.71 24.78 2.70
C ASP A 86 -17.55 24.11 1.97
N LEU A 87 -17.86 23.65 0.75
CA LEU A 87 -16.88 23.17 -0.23
C LEU A 87 -16.30 24.36 -0.98
N THR A 88 -15.15 24.85 -0.52
CA THR A 88 -14.44 25.89 -1.26
C THR A 88 -13.43 25.28 -2.24
N PRO A 89 -13.37 25.77 -3.49
CA PRO A 89 -12.28 25.41 -4.38
C PRO A 89 -10.98 25.89 -3.74
N SER A 90 -10.02 24.98 -3.54
CA SER A 90 -8.73 25.38 -2.97
C SER A 90 -8.12 26.43 -3.90
N PRO A 91 -7.70 27.60 -3.37
CA PRO A 91 -6.97 28.56 -4.17
C PRO A 91 -5.76 27.84 -4.78
N GLU A 92 -5.46 28.21 -6.03
CA GLU A 92 -4.34 27.61 -6.76
C GLU A 92 -3.10 27.64 -5.88
N PRO A 93 -2.33 26.54 -5.85
CA PRO A 93 -1.14 26.48 -5.01
C PRO A 93 -0.26 27.67 -5.38
N LYS A 94 -0.14 28.65 -4.46
CA LYS A 94 0.87 29.72 -4.57
C LYS A 94 2.14 29.03 -5.02
N ALA A 95 2.63 29.41 -6.21
CA ALA A 95 3.80 28.82 -6.82
C ALA A 95 4.84 28.67 -5.71
N LYS A 96 5.22 27.42 -5.41
CA LYS A 96 6.23 27.16 -4.38
C LYS A 96 7.38 28.10 -4.70
N THR A 97 7.68 29.03 -3.80
CA THR A 97 8.90 29.83 -3.87
C THR A 97 10.00 28.79 -4.03
N GLN A 98 10.62 28.77 -5.21
CA GLN A 98 11.63 27.77 -5.51
C GLN A 98 12.68 27.92 -4.41
N PRO A 99 13.00 26.88 -3.63
CA PRO A 99 14.15 26.96 -2.77
C PRO A 99 15.33 27.33 -3.67
N LEU A 100 16.01 28.44 -3.36
CA LEU A 100 17.25 28.84 -4.01
C LEU A 100 18.19 27.63 -3.95
N LEU A 101 18.30 26.95 -5.08
CA LEU A 101 19.03 25.71 -5.22
C LEU A 101 20.50 26.09 -5.39
N VAL A 102 21.23 26.25 -4.28
CA VAL A 102 22.69 26.14 -4.36
C VAL A 102 22.98 24.67 -4.65
N ALA A 103 23.25 24.37 -5.91
CA ALA A 103 23.51 23.00 -6.35
C ALA A 103 24.84 22.51 -5.76
N PRO A 104 24.89 21.38 -5.03
CA PRO A 104 26.11 20.61 -4.95
C PRO A 104 26.30 19.92 -6.31
N TYR A 105 27.43 20.21 -6.96
CA TYR A 105 27.85 19.55 -8.19
C TYR A 105 27.99 18.04 -7.96
N GLN A 106 27.21 17.22 -8.69
CA GLN A 106 27.51 15.80 -8.88
C GLN A 106 27.18 15.36 -10.31
N PRO A 107 28.17 14.92 -11.10
CA PRO A 107 27.96 14.35 -12.41
C PRO A 107 27.64 12.86 -12.25
N GLY A 108 26.56 12.39 -12.90
CA GLY A 108 26.36 10.96 -13.13
C GLY A 108 24.99 10.40 -12.76
N ALA A 109 24.22 10.07 -13.80
CA ALA A 109 23.18 9.05 -13.85
C ALA A 109 21.90 9.24 -13.00
N LYS A 110 20.89 9.84 -13.64
CA LYS A 110 19.48 9.69 -13.29
C LYS A 110 18.98 8.32 -13.76
N ALA A 111 18.64 7.41 -12.85
CA ALA A 111 17.70 6.33 -13.13
C ALA A 111 16.28 6.88 -12.95
N SER A 112 15.50 6.91 -14.03
CA SER A 112 14.12 7.41 -14.04
C SER A 112 13.20 6.46 -13.29
N LEU A 113 12.53 6.99 -12.24
CA LEU A 113 11.33 6.39 -11.65
C LEU A 113 10.15 6.65 -12.60
N GLN A 114 9.99 5.82 -13.62
CA GLN A 114 8.74 5.70 -14.38
C GLN A 114 8.21 4.28 -14.23
N ASP A 115 6.88 4.16 -14.22
CA ASP A 115 6.09 2.93 -14.11
C ASP A 115 5.90 2.32 -12.72
N ARG A 116 5.13 3.05 -11.90
CA ARG A 116 4.14 2.42 -11.01
C ARG A 116 2.82 2.24 -11.76
N THR A 117 2.84 1.43 -12.82
CA THR A 117 1.60 0.91 -13.38
C THR A 117 1.02 -0.07 -12.37
N GLY A 118 -0.20 0.19 -11.91
CA GLY A 118 -0.98 -0.81 -11.21
C GLY A 118 -1.10 -2.01 -12.13
N ILE A 119 -0.43 -3.10 -11.78
CA ILE A 119 -0.49 -4.37 -12.52
C ILE A 119 -1.94 -4.85 -12.36
N GLN A 120 -2.80 -4.48 -13.31
CA GLN A 120 -4.08 -5.17 -13.50
C GLN A 120 -3.71 -6.57 -13.98
N ILE A 121 -3.75 -7.52 -13.05
CA ILE A 121 -3.37 -8.90 -13.31
C ILE A 121 -4.44 -9.49 -14.22
N GLY A 122 -4.21 -9.51 -15.52
CA GLY A 122 -5.03 -10.22 -16.50
C GLY A 122 -4.86 -11.73 -16.33
N ILE A 123 -5.41 -12.29 -15.24
CA ILE A 123 -5.38 -13.74 -14.94
C ILE A 123 -6.31 -14.52 -15.89
N GLU A 124 -7.17 -13.85 -16.64
CA GLU A 124 -8.27 -14.46 -17.42
C GLU A 124 -7.85 -15.48 -18.49
N LYS A 125 -6.58 -15.52 -18.89
CA LYS A 125 -6.06 -16.52 -19.85
C LYS A 125 -5.20 -17.62 -19.24
N SER A 126 -5.00 -17.61 -17.93
CA SER A 126 -4.14 -18.60 -17.27
C SER A 126 -4.88 -19.92 -17.05
N ARG A 127 -4.17 -21.05 -17.22
CA ARG A 127 -4.70 -22.41 -16.99
C ARG A 127 -4.93 -22.74 -15.51
N ILE A 128 -4.53 -21.85 -14.61
CA ILE A 128 -4.49 -22.08 -13.16
C ILE A 128 -5.52 -21.15 -12.51
N SER A 129 -6.33 -21.66 -11.58
CA SER A 129 -7.26 -20.82 -10.82
C SER A 129 -6.51 -19.75 -10.01
N LYS A 130 -7.17 -18.63 -9.75
CA LYS A 130 -6.58 -17.53 -8.98
C LYS A 130 -6.15 -17.99 -7.59
N GLU A 131 -6.95 -18.81 -6.93
CA GLU A 131 -6.66 -19.37 -5.61
C GLU A 131 -5.40 -20.24 -5.65
N LYS A 132 -5.32 -21.13 -6.65
CA LYS A 132 -4.19 -22.04 -6.81
C LYS A 132 -2.90 -21.29 -7.14
N PHE A 133 -2.97 -20.22 -7.95
CA PHE A 133 -1.84 -19.34 -8.19
C PHE A 133 -1.28 -18.77 -6.87
N TRP A 134 -2.13 -18.20 -6.02
CA TRP A 134 -1.67 -17.62 -4.76
C TRP A 134 -1.10 -18.66 -3.80
N GLN A 135 -1.61 -19.90 -3.83
CA GLN A 135 -1.00 -21.01 -3.09
C GLN A 135 0.42 -21.32 -3.58
N LEU A 136 0.64 -21.37 -4.90
CA LEU A 136 1.99 -21.59 -5.47
C LEU A 136 2.94 -20.44 -5.15
N VAL A 137 2.47 -19.20 -5.22
CA VAL A 137 3.25 -18.01 -4.81
C VAL A 137 3.64 -18.10 -3.33
N GLN A 138 2.70 -18.47 -2.46
CA GLN A 138 2.99 -18.61 -1.04
C GLN A 138 4.01 -19.73 -0.79
N LYS A 139 3.86 -20.89 -1.45
CA LYS A 139 4.83 -21.98 -1.39
C LYS A 139 6.23 -21.55 -1.84
N ALA A 140 6.34 -20.72 -2.89
CA ALA A 140 7.61 -20.15 -3.34
C ALA A 140 8.20 -19.16 -2.34
N ILE A 141 7.37 -18.34 -1.71
CA ILE A 141 7.79 -17.42 -0.63
C ILE A 141 8.31 -18.21 0.59
N ASP A 142 7.61 -19.26 1.00
CA ASP A 142 7.99 -20.08 2.14
C ASP A 142 9.34 -20.78 1.88
N HIS A 143 9.53 -21.33 0.67
CA HIS A 143 10.81 -21.89 0.26
C HIS A 143 11.93 -20.85 0.28
N ALA A 144 11.67 -19.65 -0.24
CA ALA A 144 12.65 -18.57 -0.21
C ALA A 144 13.02 -18.15 1.21
N TYR A 145 12.08 -18.13 2.17
CA TYR A 145 12.40 -17.82 3.56
C TYR A 145 13.43 -18.78 4.16
N LEU A 146 13.36 -20.07 3.82
CA LEU A 146 14.34 -21.06 4.24
C LEU A 146 15.73 -20.76 3.64
N GLU A 147 15.79 -20.42 2.36
CA GLU A 147 17.04 -20.05 1.67
C GLU A 147 17.64 -18.72 2.17
N LEU A 148 16.81 -17.76 2.57
CA LEU A 148 17.24 -16.43 3.01
C LEU A 148 17.66 -16.39 4.49
N ARG A 149 17.25 -17.37 5.29
CA ARG A 149 17.55 -17.45 6.73
C ARG A 149 19.05 -17.32 7.05
N PRO A 150 19.99 -18.01 6.37
CA PRO A 150 21.42 -17.90 6.66
C PRO A 150 22.06 -16.58 6.19
N LEU A 151 21.41 -15.80 5.32
CA LEU A 151 22.05 -14.67 4.62
C LEU A 151 22.00 -13.34 5.40
N ASN A 152 21.41 -13.30 6.59
CA ASN A 152 21.32 -12.11 7.46
C ASN A 152 20.90 -10.81 6.74
N LEU A 153 20.03 -10.93 5.74
CA LEU A 153 19.61 -9.80 4.92
C LEU A 153 18.83 -8.76 5.73
N SER A 154 19.06 -7.48 5.43
CA SER A 154 18.30 -6.38 6.05
C SER A 154 16.81 -6.46 5.68
N PRO A 155 15.90 -5.92 6.50
CA PRO A 155 14.46 -5.98 6.25
C PRO A 155 14.04 -5.44 4.88
N ASN A 156 14.75 -4.42 4.37
CA ASN A 156 14.50 -3.84 3.05
C ASN A 156 14.87 -4.82 1.92
N HIS A 157 16.03 -5.49 2.02
CA HIS A 157 16.44 -6.50 1.03
C HIS A 157 15.50 -7.71 1.05
N ARG A 158 15.04 -8.14 2.23
CA ARG A 158 14.03 -9.21 2.34
C ARG A 158 12.75 -8.83 1.60
N ARG A 159 12.23 -7.62 1.80
CA ARG A 159 11.03 -7.15 1.08
C ARG A 159 11.25 -7.07 -0.43
N ALA A 160 12.43 -6.63 -0.87
CA ALA A 160 12.81 -6.59 -2.28
C ALA A 160 12.80 -8.00 -2.89
N VAL A 161 13.44 -8.97 -2.25
CA VAL A 161 13.46 -10.38 -2.69
C VAL A 161 12.05 -10.98 -2.78
N LEU A 162 11.18 -10.73 -1.79
CA LEU A 162 9.79 -11.21 -1.83
C LEU A 162 8.97 -10.54 -2.94
N THR A 163 9.32 -9.31 -3.32
CA THR A 163 8.70 -8.63 -4.45
C THR A 163 9.17 -9.24 -5.77
N PHE A 164 10.47 -9.52 -5.89
CA PHE A 164 11.05 -10.25 -7.01
C PHE A 164 10.37 -11.62 -7.22
N ILE A 165 10.19 -12.41 -6.16
CA ILE A 165 9.52 -13.74 -6.25
C ILE A 165 8.11 -13.60 -6.83
N ARG A 166 7.32 -12.62 -6.38
CA ARG A 166 5.97 -12.37 -6.91
C ARG A 166 6.02 -12.01 -8.40
N SER A 167 6.98 -11.17 -8.80
CA SER A 167 7.19 -10.80 -10.21
C SER A 167 7.59 -11.99 -11.09
N VAL A 168 8.45 -12.87 -10.58
CA VAL A 168 8.84 -14.12 -11.26
C VAL A 168 7.64 -15.03 -11.44
N CYS A 169 6.88 -15.32 -10.37
CA CYS A 169 5.70 -16.18 -10.43
C CYS A 169 4.65 -15.64 -11.41
N LEU A 170 4.44 -14.32 -11.41
CA LEU A 170 3.55 -13.66 -12.35
C LEU A 170 4.04 -13.78 -13.80
N THR A 171 5.36 -13.69 -14.01
CA THR A 171 5.97 -13.82 -15.34
C THR A 171 5.86 -15.25 -15.85
N ILE A 172 6.00 -16.26 -14.99
CA ILE A 172 5.82 -17.67 -15.33
C ILE A 172 4.41 -17.91 -15.88
N ILE A 173 3.37 -17.44 -15.18
CA ILE A 173 1.98 -17.65 -15.61
C ILE A 173 1.64 -16.90 -16.90
N ASN A 174 2.14 -15.67 -17.06
CA ASN A 174 1.71 -14.79 -18.16
C ASN A 174 2.57 -14.89 -19.42
N SER A 175 3.64 -15.69 -19.42
CA SER A 175 4.55 -15.76 -20.55
C SER A 175 4.34 -17.02 -21.37
N GLN A 176 4.45 -16.86 -22.69
CA GLN A 176 4.65 -17.99 -23.58
C GLN A 176 6.03 -18.63 -23.30
N PRO A 177 6.17 -19.96 -23.48
CA PRO A 177 7.40 -20.68 -23.17
C PRO A 177 8.62 -20.14 -23.93
N GLU A 178 8.45 -19.71 -25.18
CA GLU A 178 9.51 -19.16 -26.03
C GLU A 178 10.16 -17.89 -25.47
N ASN A 179 9.39 -17.07 -24.75
CA ASN A 179 9.84 -15.76 -24.26
C ASN A 179 10.13 -15.75 -22.74
N LEU A 180 9.88 -16.86 -22.05
CA LEU A 180 9.94 -16.92 -20.59
C LEU A 180 11.35 -16.59 -20.07
N ASN A 181 12.38 -17.27 -20.60
CA ASN A 181 13.76 -17.10 -20.14
C ASN A 181 14.26 -15.65 -20.33
N THR A 182 14.02 -15.06 -21.50
CA THR A 182 14.40 -13.67 -21.80
C THR A 182 13.73 -12.67 -20.85
N ARG A 183 12.45 -12.89 -20.49
CA ARG A 183 11.73 -12.02 -19.54
C ARG A 183 12.25 -12.18 -18.11
N LEU A 184 12.55 -13.41 -17.69
CA LEU A 184 13.11 -13.69 -16.37
C LEU A 184 14.52 -13.10 -16.23
N GLU A 185 15.35 -13.19 -17.27
CA GLU A 185 16.68 -12.57 -17.27
C GLU A 185 16.61 -11.04 -17.17
N ARG A 186 15.69 -10.40 -17.90
CA ARG A 186 15.44 -8.95 -17.76
C ARG A 186 15.02 -8.59 -16.33
N LEU A 187 14.18 -9.41 -15.70
CA LEU A 187 13.80 -9.21 -14.29
C LEU A 187 15.01 -9.35 -13.38
N ILE A 188 15.83 -10.38 -13.51
CA ILE A 188 17.07 -10.51 -12.71
C ILE A 188 17.91 -9.24 -12.86
N ASN A 189 18.20 -8.81 -14.08
CA ASN A 189 19.06 -7.66 -14.33
C ASN A 189 18.48 -6.37 -13.70
N LEU A 190 17.16 -6.18 -13.75
CA LEU A 190 16.50 -5.05 -13.09
C LEU A 190 16.74 -5.05 -11.58
N TRP A 191 16.67 -6.20 -10.92
CA TRP A 191 16.86 -6.32 -9.47
C TRP A 191 18.33 -6.34 -9.05
N VAL A 192 19.22 -6.84 -9.91
CA VAL A 192 20.68 -6.70 -9.73
C VAL A 192 21.07 -5.22 -9.74
N ASN A 193 20.50 -4.42 -10.65
CA ASN A 193 20.72 -2.97 -10.68
C ASN A 193 20.19 -2.24 -9.41
N GLN A 194 19.32 -2.89 -8.63
CA GLN A 194 18.86 -2.40 -7.33
C GLN A 194 19.73 -2.89 -6.15
N GLY A 195 20.84 -3.58 -6.42
CA GLY A 195 21.80 -4.05 -5.43
C GLY A 195 21.53 -5.44 -4.86
N LEU A 196 20.64 -6.23 -5.46
CA LEU A 196 20.45 -7.63 -5.06
C LEU A 196 21.49 -8.55 -5.69
N ASP A 197 21.91 -9.57 -4.93
CA ASP A 197 22.89 -10.57 -5.39
C ASP A 197 22.32 -11.42 -6.54
N LYS A 198 23.02 -11.44 -7.69
CA LYS A 198 22.58 -12.17 -8.90
C LYS A 198 22.44 -13.66 -8.65
N ASN A 199 23.36 -14.28 -7.92
CA ASN A 199 23.36 -15.73 -7.68
C ASN A 199 22.16 -16.15 -6.83
N LEU A 200 21.81 -15.34 -5.81
CA LEU A 200 20.60 -15.51 -5.03
C LEU A 200 19.35 -15.42 -5.91
N LEU A 201 19.25 -14.40 -6.77
CA LEU A 201 18.08 -14.22 -7.65
C LEU A 201 17.90 -15.40 -8.62
N VAL A 202 18.99 -15.90 -9.22
CA VAL A 202 18.96 -17.07 -10.11
C VAL A 202 18.50 -18.32 -9.35
N ARG A 203 19.01 -18.55 -8.14
CA ARG A 203 18.57 -19.69 -7.30
C ARG A 203 17.08 -19.61 -6.99
N LEU A 204 16.60 -18.45 -6.54
CA LEU A 204 15.19 -18.23 -6.23
C LEU A 204 14.28 -18.37 -7.46
N GLN A 205 14.73 -17.89 -8.62
CA GLN A 205 14.03 -18.11 -9.89
C GLN A 205 13.89 -19.61 -10.18
N ASN A 206 14.97 -20.37 -10.06
CA ASN A 206 14.96 -21.81 -10.32
C ASN A 206 14.05 -22.54 -9.32
N SER A 207 14.03 -22.13 -8.05
CA SER A 207 13.08 -22.64 -7.05
C SER A 207 11.63 -22.36 -7.46
N CYS A 208 11.32 -21.16 -7.96
CA CYS A 208 9.99 -20.84 -8.49
C CYS A 208 9.62 -21.73 -9.69
N LEU A 209 10.51 -21.87 -10.67
CA LEU A 209 10.26 -22.72 -11.85
C LEU A 209 9.98 -24.17 -11.46
N LYS A 210 10.74 -24.74 -10.52
CA LYS A 210 10.52 -26.10 -10.00
C LYS A 210 9.14 -26.25 -9.34
N ILE A 211 8.73 -25.27 -8.53
CA ILE A 211 7.43 -25.30 -7.84
C ILE A 211 6.28 -25.29 -8.85
N PHE A 212 6.38 -24.48 -9.91
CA PHE A 212 5.35 -24.41 -10.95
C PHE A 212 5.35 -25.64 -11.86
N ALA A 213 6.53 -26.16 -12.25
CA ALA A 213 6.63 -27.38 -13.07
C ALA A 213 6.10 -28.64 -12.35
N ALA A 214 6.31 -28.73 -11.03
CA ALA A 214 5.76 -29.81 -10.22
C ALA A 214 4.22 -29.82 -10.18
N GLU A 215 3.56 -28.69 -10.42
CA GLU A 215 2.10 -28.62 -10.44
C GLU A 215 1.51 -28.94 -11.82
N GLU A 216 2.18 -28.53 -12.90
CA GLU A 216 1.76 -28.85 -14.27
C GLU A 216 1.82 -30.36 -14.55
N THR A 217 2.82 -31.04 -13.99
CA THR A 217 2.95 -32.50 -14.07
C THR A 217 1.82 -33.24 -13.36
N VAL A 218 1.36 -32.75 -12.21
CA VAL A 218 0.20 -33.33 -11.48
C VAL A 218 -1.09 -33.12 -12.26
N SER A 219 -1.30 -31.92 -12.81
CA SER A 219 -2.50 -31.60 -13.59
C SER A 219 -2.60 -32.42 -14.88
N THR A 220 -1.48 -32.67 -15.56
CA THR A 220 -1.45 -33.48 -16.79
C THR A 220 -1.69 -34.97 -16.54
N LEU A 221 -1.30 -35.49 -15.37
CA LEU A 221 -1.58 -36.87 -14.98
C LEU A 221 -3.06 -37.10 -14.63
N LEU A 222 -3.71 -36.14 -13.94
CA LEU A 222 -5.12 -36.24 -13.54
C LEU A 222 -6.12 -36.13 -14.70
N HIS A 223 -5.72 -35.57 -15.86
CA HIS A 223 -6.58 -35.50 -17.05
C HIS A 223 -6.41 -36.69 -18.01
N ARG A 224 -5.52 -37.64 -17.70
CA ARG A 224 -5.29 -38.85 -18.51
C ARG A 224 -5.92 -40.12 -17.92
N GLN A 225 -6.61 -40.02 -16.78
CA GLN A 225 -7.40 -41.09 -16.16
C GLN A 225 -8.88 -40.85 -16.43
#